data_AF-A0A3M2C2R8-F1
#
_entry.id   AF-A0A3M2C2R8-F1
#
_cell.length_a   1.000
_cell.length_b   1.000
_cell.length_c   1.000
_cell.angle_alpha   90.00
_cell.angle_beta   90.00
_cell.angle_gamma   90.00
#
_symmetry.space_group_name_H-M   'P 1'
#
loop_
_entity.id
_entity.type
_entity.pdbx_description
1 polymer ?
#
loop_
_entity_poly.entity_id
_entity_poly.type
_entity_poly.pdbx_seq_one_letter_code
_entity_poly.pdbx_strand_id
1 'polypeptide(L)'
;MMVQDFMTFKKMITPFIIQVLFVIGVVGSIAIGLISIGSWASSRYSGGGSFLLGVLWIFLGPIVVRIYCELIVVIFSINNTLADIRSSLKSESEP
;
A
#
# COMPACT_ATOMS: atom_id res chain seq x y z
N MET A 1 -0.91 -20.40 20.94
CA MET A 1 0.22 -19.47 21.14
C MET A 1 1.26 -19.78 20.07
N MET A 2 1.17 -19.12 18.91
CA MET A 2 1.95 -19.41 17.71
C MET A 2 2.54 -18.09 17.23
N VAL A 3 3.46 -17.56 18.04
CA VAL A 3 4.13 -16.26 17.81
C VAL A 3 5.58 -16.46 17.34
N GLN A 4 6.05 -17.71 17.30
CA GLN A 4 7.47 -17.98 17.05
C GLN A 4 7.88 -17.97 15.57
N ASP A 5 6.93 -17.94 14.63
CA ASP A 5 7.24 -17.80 13.20
C ASP A 5 7.43 -16.34 12.76
N PHE A 6 7.16 -15.37 13.65
CA PHE A 6 7.39 -13.94 13.37
C PHE A 6 8.87 -13.52 13.45
N MET A 7 9.77 -14.41 13.89
CA MET A 7 11.21 -14.10 14.04
C MET A 7 12.09 -14.67 12.92
N THR A 8 11.54 -15.35 11.90
CA THR A 8 12.33 -15.73 10.73
C THR A 8 12.32 -14.58 9.72
N PHE A 9 13.22 -13.61 9.95
CA PHE A 9 13.51 -12.42 9.13
C PHE A 9 14.12 -12.76 7.75
N LYS A 10 13.67 -13.86 7.13
CA LYS A 10 14.18 -14.41 5.86
C LYS A 10 13.08 -14.67 4.83
N LYS A 11 11.81 -14.58 5.22
CA LYS A 11 10.68 -14.75 4.30
C LYS A 11 9.93 -13.44 4.21
N MET A 12 10.01 -12.79 3.05
CA MET A 12 9.33 -11.57 2.61
C MET A 12 8.06 -11.16 3.40
N ILE A 13 8.22 -10.61 4.61
CA ILE A 13 7.12 -9.98 5.37
C ILE A 13 6.73 -8.66 4.73
N THR A 14 7.69 -7.96 4.10
CA THR A 14 7.47 -6.65 3.49
C THR A 14 6.35 -6.61 2.45
N PRO A 15 6.28 -7.50 1.44
CA PRO A 15 5.14 -7.48 0.51
C PRO A 15 3.80 -7.76 1.20
N PHE A 16 3.78 -8.57 2.26
CA PHE A 16 2.56 -8.82 3.02
C PHE A 16 2.10 -7.58 3.81
N ILE A 17 3.02 -6.87 4.47
CA ILE A 17 2.72 -5.59 5.15
C ILE A 17 2.19 -4.55 4.15
N ILE A 18 2.82 -4.45 2.98
CA ILE A 18 2.40 -3.52 1.92
C ILE A 18 1.00 -3.89 1.38
N GLN A 19 0.68 -5.18 1.26
CA GLN A 19 -0.65 -5.65 0.85
C GLN A 19 -1.73 -5.28 1.88
N VAL A 20 -1.43 -5.37 3.18
CA VAL A 20 -2.36 -4.93 4.24
C VAL A 20 -2.53 -3.40 4.21
N LEU A 21 -1.45 -2.63 4.03
CA LEU A 21 -1.51 -1.18 3.85
C LEU A 21 -2.33 -0.78 2.62
N PHE A 22 -2.23 -1.52 1.52
CA PHE A 22 -3.04 -1.30 0.32
C PHE A 22 -4.54 -1.44 0.60
N VAL A 23 -4.93 -2.52 1.27
CA VAL A 23 -6.35 -2.73 1.63
C VAL A 23 -6.85 -1.60 2.51
N ILE A 24 -6.07 -1.19 3.51
CA ILE A 24 -6.44 -0.06 4.39
C ILE A 24 -6.51 1.25 3.60
N GLY A 25 -5.58 1.51 2.69
CA GLY A 25 -5.56 2.69 1.84
C GLY A 25 -6.74 2.77 0.89
N VAL A 26 -7.12 1.65 0.26
CA VAL A 26 -8.30 1.55 -0.61
C VAL A 26 -9.58 1.73 0.20
N VAL A 27 -9.73 1.01 1.31
CA VAL A 27 -10.89 1.16 2.21
C VAL A 27 -11.00 2.58 2.74
N GLY A 28 -9.88 3.21 3.11
CA GLY A 28 -9.81 4.60 3.52
C GLY A 28 -10.22 5.57 2.42
N SER A 29 -9.75 5.36 1.18
CA SER A 29 -10.12 6.20 0.03
C SER A 29 -11.63 6.15 -0.27
N ILE A 30 -12.24 4.96 -0.15
CA ILE A 30 -13.68 4.75 -0.30
C ILE A 30 -14.44 5.43 0.84
N ALA A 31 -13.98 5.26 2.09
CA ALA A 31 -14.59 5.88 3.27
C ALA A 31 -14.56 7.42 3.19
N ILE A 32 -13.42 8.00 2.83
CA ILE A 32 -13.25 9.45 2.63
C ILE A 32 -14.18 9.95 1.51
N GLY A 33 -14.29 9.21 0.41
CA GLY A 33 -15.22 9.51 -0.68
C GLY A 33 -16.68 9.52 -0.22
N LEU A 34 -17.11 8.51 0.54
CA LEU A 34 -18.45 8.44 1.12
C LEU A 34 -18.74 9.58 2.11
N ILE A 35 -17.79 9.91 2.99
CA ILE A 35 -17.90 11.05 3.92
C ILE A 35 -18.01 12.37 3.16
N SER A 36 -17.26 12.52 2.06
CA SER A 36 -17.31 13.71 1.20
C SER A 36 -18.68 13.88 0.52
N ILE A 37 -19.29 12.78 0.09
CA ILE A 37 -20.65 12.79 -0.48
C ILE A 37 -21.73 13.05 0.60
N GLY A 38 -21.60 12.44 1.78
CA GLY A 38 -22.54 12.64 2.90
C GLY A 38 -22.50 14.05 3.50
N SER A 39 -21.31 14.65 3.54
CA SER A 39 -21.13 16.05 3.98
C SER A 39 -21.66 17.06 2.95
N TRP A 40 -21.57 16.76 1.65
CA TRP A 40 -22.26 17.54 0.60
C TRP A 40 -23.78 17.48 0.76
N ALA A 41 -24.35 16.29 1.01
CA ALA A 41 -25.81 16.12 1.16
C ALA A 41 -26.39 16.88 2.37
N SER A 42 -25.62 17.04 3.45
CA SER A 42 -26.04 17.74 4.67
C SER A 42 -25.79 19.25 4.64
N SER A 43 -24.88 19.72 3.79
CA SER A 43 -24.61 21.15 3.62
C SER A 43 -25.33 21.70 2.38
N ARG A 44 -26.53 22.28 2.59
CA ARG A 44 -27.37 22.95 1.56
C ARG A 44 -26.67 24.06 0.73
N TYR A 45 -25.40 24.39 1.02
CA TYR A 45 -24.67 25.51 0.47
C TYR A 45 -23.19 25.20 0.16
N SER A 46 -22.75 23.94 0.17
CA SER A 46 -21.40 23.58 -0.28
C SER A 46 -21.44 23.30 -1.78
N GLY A 47 -20.89 24.21 -2.59
CA GLY A 47 -20.95 24.18 -4.04
C GLY A 47 -20.53 22.84 -4.65
N GLY A 48 -21.05 22.54 -5.85
CA GLY A 48 -20.86 21.26 -6.56
C GLY A 48 -19.39 20.82 -6.79
N GLY A 49 -18.42 21.68 -6.51
CA GLY A 49 -16.99 21.33 -6.49
C GLY A 49 -16.65 20.22 -5.50
N SER A 50 -17.26 20.19 -4.31
CA SER A 50 -17.01 19.14 -3.30
C SER A 50 -17.49 17.76 -3.77
N PHE A 51 -18.60 17.73 -4.52
CA PHE A 51 -19.14 16.50 -5.10
C PHE A 51 -18.27 16.00 -6.25
N LEU A 52 -17.86 16.87 -7.17
CA LEU A 52 -16.96 16.50 -8.27
C LEU A 52 -15.62 15.98 -7.75
N LEU A 53 -15.04 16.63 -6.74
CA LEU A 53 -13.78 16.19 -6.14
C LEU A 53 -13.93 14.85 -5.43
N GLY A 54 -15.03 14.62 -4.70
CA GLY A 54 -15.30 13.34 -4.03
C GLY A 54 -15.46 12.16 -5.01
N VAL A 55 -16.20 12.37 -6.11
CA VAL A 55 -16.35 11.36 -7.18
C VAL A 55 -15.01 11.10 -7.86
N LEU A 56 -14.27 12.16 -8.20
CA LEU A 56 -12.95 12.03 -8.82
C LEU A 56 -11.98 11.28 -7.89
N TRP A 57 -12.03 11.53 -6.58
CA TRP A 57 -11.20 10.88 -5.57
C TRP A 57 -11.53 9.38 -5.39
N ILE A 58 -12.80 8.98 -5.51
CA ILE A 58 -13.20 7.57 -5.49
C ILE A 58 -12.59 6.77 -6.64
N PHE A 59 -12.43 7.39 -7.82
CA PHE A 59 -11.82 6.72 -8.98
C PHE A 59 -10.29 6.85 -8.99
N LEU A 60 -9.75 8.04 -8.73
CA LEU A 60 -8.29 8.26 -8.73
C LEU A 60 -7.60 7.66 -7.50
N GLY A 61 -8.24 7.66 -6.33
CA GLY A 61 -7.66 7.18 -5.07
C GLY A 61 -7.15 5.74 -5.17
N PRO A 62 -7.98 4.77 -5.58
CA PRO A 62 -7.55 3.38 -5.75
C PRO A 62 -6.47 3.20 -6.81
N ILE A 63 -6.51 3.99 -7.90
CA ILE A 63 -5.52 3.93 -8.99
C ILE A 63 -4.15 4.39 -8.49
N VAL A 64 -4.09 5.55 -7.82
CA VAL A 64 -2.86 6.09 -7.26
C VAL A 64 -2.31 5.16 -6.19
N VAL A 65 -3.17 4.66 -5.29
CA VAL A 65 -2.78 3.69 -4.26
C VAL A 65 -2.21 2.41 -4.87
N ARG A 66 -2.77 1.90 -5.98
CA ARG A 66 -2.21 0.76 -6.72
C ARG A 66 -0.81 1.05 -7.24
N ILE A 67 -0.63 2.15 -7.96
CA ILE A 67 0.66 2.51 -8.59
C ILE A 67 1.75 2.68 -7.51
N TYR A 68 1.46 3.39 -6.44
CA TYR A 68 2.40 3.57 -5.33
C TYR A 68 2.75 2.24 -4.65
N CYS A 69 1.75 1.40 -4.40
CA CYS A 69 1.95 0.11 -3.76
C CYS A 69 2.83 -0.82 -4.61
N GLU A 70 2.59 -0.87 -5.92
CA GLU A 70 3.34 -1.69 -6.87
C GLU A 70 4.81 -1.23 -6.98
N LEU A 71 5.05 0.09 -7.01
CA LEU A 71 6.40 0.66 -6.99
C LEU A 71 7.18 0.28 -5.73
N ILE A 72 6.55 0.35 -4.54
CA ILE A 72 7.22 0.00 -3.28
C ILE A 72 7.58 -1.49 -3.26
N VAL A 73 6.65 -2.36 -3.68
CA VAL A 73 6.90 -3.80 -3.76
C VAL A 73 8.05 -4.11 -4.73
N VAL A 74 8.07 -3.48 -5.91
CA VAL A 74 9.12 -3.67 -6.92
C VAL A 74 10.49 -3.25 -6.37
N ILE A 75 10.61 -2.07 -5.75
CA ILE A 75 11.87 -1.59 -5.18
C ILE A 75 12.37 -2.56 -4.09
N PHE A 76 11.48 -3.04 -3.23
CA PHE A 76 11.84 -3.95 -2.15
C PHE A 76 12.22 -5.35 -2.68
N SER A 77 11.56 -5.80 -3.75
CA SER A 77 11.89 -7.03 -4.45
C SER A 77 13.31 -6.97 -5.02
N ILE A 78 13.66 -5.89 -5.72
CA ILE A 78 15.01 -5.66 -6.27
C ILE A 78 16.07 -5.68 -5.17
N ASN A 79 15.80 -5.00 -4.04
CA ASN A 79 16.75 -4.90 -2.94
C ASN A 79 16.99 -6.27 -2.28
N ASN A 80 15.95 -7.09 -2.13
CA ASN A 80 16.08 -8.46 -1.66
C ASN A 80 16.89 -9.33 -2.62
N THR A 81 16.64 -9.25 -3.93
CA THR A 81 17.42 -9.99 -4.94
C THR A 81 18.89 -9.62 -4.87
N LEU A 82 19.21 -8.34 -4.68
CA LEU A 82 20.60 -7.87 -4.55
C LEU A 82 21.27 -8.36 -3.25
N ALA A 83 20.52 -8.36 -2.13
CA ALA A 83 21.00 -8.90 -0.87
C ALA A 83 21.28 -10.41 -0.94
N ASP A 84 20.45 -11.15 -1.68
CA ASP A 84 20.60 -12.59 -1.88
C ASP A 84 21.87 -12.90 -2.69
N ILE A 85 22.06 -12.22 -3.83
CA ILE A 85 23.27 -12.36 -4.67
C ILE A 85 24.54 -12.05 -3.87
N ARG A 86 24.52 -10.98 -3.05
CA ARG A 86 25.66 -10.64 -2.18
C ARG A 86 25.97 -11.75 -1.17
N SER A 87 24.94 -12.42 -0.63
CA SER A 87 25.11 -13.51 0.32
C SER A 87 25.70 -14.77 -0.35
N SER A 88 25.24 -15.10 -1.57
CA SER A 88 25.74 -16.25 -2.33
C SER A 88 27.19 -16.08 -2.77
N LEU A 89 27.59 -14.86 -3.16
CA LEU A 89 28.97 -14.56 -3.52
C LEU A 89 29.91 -14.63 -2.31
N LYS A 90 29.43 -14.28 -1.11
CA LYS A 90 30.25 -14.36 0.10
C LYS A 90 30.50 -15.80 0.55
N SER A 91 29.51 -16.69 0.46
CA SER A 91 29.68 -18.09 0.82
C SER A 91 30.63 -18.87 -0.10
N GLU A 92 30.81 -18.43 -1.34
CA GLU A 92 31.78 -19.03 -2.28
C GLU A 92 33.22 -18.54 -2.04
N SER A 93 33.38 -17.42 -1.34
CA SER A 93 34.70 -16.80 -1.08
C SER A 93 35.38 -17.24 0.23
N GLU A 94 34.70 -18.02 1.06
CA GLU A 94 35.25 -18.62 2.29
C GLU A 94 35.34 -20.15 2.09
N PRO A 95 36.53 -20.69 1.72
CA PRO A 95 36.77 -22.14 1.64
C PRO A 95 36.88 -22.83 3.00
#